data_AF-A0A959JX40-F1
#
_entry.id   AF-A0A959JX40-F1
#
_cell.length_a   1.000
_cell.length_b   1.000
_cell.length_c   1.000
_cell.angle_alpha   90.00
_cell.angle_beta   90.00
_cell.angle_gamma   90.00
#
_symmetry.space_group_name_H-M   'P 1'
#
loop_
_entity.id
_entity.type
_entity.pdbx_description
1 polymer ?
#
loop_
_entity_poly.entity_id
_entity_poly.type
_entity_poly.pdbx_seq_one_letter_code
_entity_poly.pdbx_strand_id
1 'polypeptide(L)'
;MKVIFIFSCLALLVYSCRKAPAIWKGPKLTQPRDQLTVAHLLEDSKFPLIDMSFFARPEWAQPATRHFSGAISFEDTELIFPIERAYYPGENIFPGITLDFICDGEELVPIQNEIMVNGLPTKSAWNVIVGTGKVWYEAEDGAWCRASFPLSLTDSYIGQVRNCVATFVYKQDSISNVCVQCSQETADLNDRQVGNIRVMLPAEYQPRTYTDSLSVIEKQNRLKSGRLPVYPLSSIDTDNEIANYFEKLLYTNAPTSLGAILDEYVLDFKDLVEGVERIRSSCQ
;
A
#
# COMPACT_ATOMS: atom_id res chain seq x y z
N MET A 1 -44.91 32.27 -12.79
CA MET A 1 -43.49 32.01 -13.09
C MET A 1 -42.67 31.48 -11.91
N LYS A 2 -42.89 31.86 -10.64
CA LYS A 2 -42.12 31.33 -9.49
C LYS A 2 -42.40 29.85 -9.13
N VAL A 3 -43.60 29.33 -9.40
CA VAL A 3 -43.99 27.96 -9.01
C VAL A 3 -43.39 26.88 -9.92
N ILE A 4 -43.13 27.21 -11.20
CA ILE A 4 -42.57 26.26 -12.18
C ILE A 4 -41.07 26.02 -11.91
N PHE A 5 -40.34 27.02 -11.41
CA PHE A 5 -38.91 26.90 -11.07
C PHE A 5 -38.66 26.02 -9.84
N ILE A 6 -39.59 26.02 -8.87
CA ILE A 6 -39.46 25.20 -7.65
C ILE A 6 -39.65 23.71 -7.97
N PHE A 7 -40.55 23.36 -8.91
CA PHE A 7 -40.75 21.96 -9.31
C PHE A 7 -39.57 21.39 -10.13
N SER A 8 -38.90 22.21 -10.96
CA SER A 8 -37.69 21.77 -11.66
C SER A 8 -36.50 21.54 -10.74
N CYS A 9 -36.33 22.34 -9.68
CA CYS A 9 -35.29 22.09 -8.67
C CYS A 9 -35.59 20.86 -7.80
N LEU A 10 -36.86 20.55 -7.51
CA LEU A 10 -37.22 19.35 -6.76
C LEU A 10 -36.97 18.07 -7.59
N ALA A 11 -37.27 18.08 -8.90
CA ALA A 11 -37.04 16.93 -9.79
C ALA A 11 -35.54 16.58 -9.94
N LEU A 12 -34.65 17.57 -9.86
CA LEU A 12 -33.19 17.36 -9.86
C LEU A 12 -32.67 16.77 -8.54
N LEU A 13 -33.34 17.01 -7.41
CA LEU A 13 -32.96 16.43 -6.12
C LEU A 13 -33.37 14.96 -5.98
N VAL A 14 -34.49 14.54 -6.60
CA VAL A 14 -34.93 13.13 -6.55
C VAL A 14 -34.07 12.22 -7.44
N TYR A 15 -33.46 12.76 -8.50
CA TYR A 15 -32.52 12.02 -9.35
C TYR A 15 -31.11 11.86 -8.75
N SER A 16 -30.82 12.52 -7.61
CA SER A 16 -29.55 12.39 -6.92
C SER A 16 -29.50 11.20 -5.95
N CYS A 17 -30.59 10.45 -5.77
CA CYS A 17 -30.55 9.13 -5.16
C CYS A 17 -30.06 8.09 -6.17
N ARG A 18 -28.82 8.25 -6.67
CA ARG A 18 -28.12 7.14 -7.31
C ARG A 18 -27.90 6.10 -6.22
N LYS A 19 -28.35 4.85 -6.45
CA LYS A 19 -27.97 3.72 -5.59
C LYS A 19 -26.45 3.78 -5.43
N ALA A 20 -25.97 3.69 -4.19
CA ALA A 20 -24.54 3.60 -3.93
C ALA A 20 -23.97 2.50 -4.86
N PRO A 21 -22.88 2.78 -5.59
CA PRO A 21 -22.29 1.80 -6.48
C PRO A 21 -21.99 0.52 -5.68
N ALA A 22 -22.08 -0.62 -6.36
CA ALA A 22 -21.83 -1.90 -5.72
C ALA A 22 -20.43 -1.89 -5.09
N ILE A 23 -20.35 -2.35 -3.84
CA ILE A 23 -19.08 -2.50 -3.13
C ILE A 23 -18.21 -3.45 -3.94
N TRP A 24 -16.96 -3.04 -4.16
CA TRP A 24 -15.97 -3.85 -4.84
C TRP A 24 -15.77 -5.19 -4.13
N LYS A 25 -15.64 -6.27 -4.92
CA LYS A 25 -15.45 -7.64 -4.45
C LYS A 25 -14.16 -8.23 -5.02
N GLY A 26 -13.05 -7.51 -4.88
CA GLY A 26 -11.74 -8.07 -5.25
C GLY A 26 -11.40 -9.32 -4.45
N PRO A 27 -10.29 -10.00 -4.81
CA PRO A 27 -9.73 -11.06 -3.99
C PRO A 27 -9.68 -10.65 -2.52
N LYS A 28 -10.27 -11.49 -1.69
CA LYS A 28 -10.20 -11.35 -0.24
C LYS A 28 -9.64 -12.63 0.30
N LEU A 29 -8.76 -12.48 1.27
CA LEU A 29 -8.32 -13.62 2.05
C LEU A 29 -9.49 -14.10 2.91
N THR A 30 -10.17 -15.16 2.45
CA THR A 30 -11.38 -15.72 3.08
C THR A 30 -11.10 -16.96 3.94
N GLN A 31 -9.90 -17.49 3.84
CA GLN A 31 -9.41 -18.62 4.63
C GLN A 31 -8.18 -18.18 5.43
N PRO A 32 -7.80 -18.91 6.48
CA PRO A 32 -6.53 -18.69 7.17
C PRO A 32 -5.34 -18.70 6.20
N ARG A 33 -4.29 -17.93 6.52
CA ARG A 33 -3.12 -17.75 5.66
C ARG A 33 -2.31 -19.04 5.56
N ASP A 34 -2.06 -19.47 4.33
CA ASP A 34 -1.08 -20.50 4.01
C ASP A 34 0.27 -19.92 3.51
N GLN A 35 0.29 -18.63 3.18
CA GLN A 35 1.46 -17.86 2.76
C GLN A 35 1.66 -16.64 3.68
N LEU A 36 2.90 -16.13 3.79
CA LEU A 36 3.28 -15.12 4.80
C LEU A 36 2.85 -15.48 6.23
N THR A 37 2.94 -16.77 6.57
CA THR A 37 2.77 -17.26 7.94
C THR A 37 3.85 -16.67 8.85
N VAL A 38 3.65 -16.77 10.16
CA VAL A 38 4.67 -16.39 11.15
C VAL A 38 6.01 -17.06 10.86
N ALA A 39 6.01 -18.35 10.51
CA ALA A 39 7.24 -19.08 10.18
C ALA A 39 7.97 -18.47 8.98
N HIS A 40 7.24 -18.18 7.90
CA HIS A 40 7.84 -17.55 6.70
C HIS A 40 8.45 -16.17 7.00
N LEU A 41 7.81 -15.37 7.86
CA LEU A 41 8.29 -14.04 8.21
C LEU A 41 9.46 -14.05 9.20
N LEU A 42 9.59 -15.12 10.01
CA LEU A 42 10.72 -15.29 10.93
C LEU A 42 11.98 -15.84 10.24
N GLU A 43 11.82 -16.45 9.07
CA GLU A 43 12.94 -16.96 8.28
C GLU A 43 13.55 -15.84 7.42
N ASP A 44 14.87 -15.86 7.27
CA ASP A 44 15.59 -15.02 6.32
C ASP A 44 15.60 -15.69 4.94
N SER A 45 14.43 -15.71 4.29
CA SER A 45 14.23 -16.39 3.01
C SER A 45 13.61 -15.47 1.95
N LYS A 46 14.00 -15.69 0.69
CA LYS A 46 13.43 -14.99 -0.46
C LYS A 46 12.00 -15.49 -0.66
N PHE A 47 11.02 -14.61 -0.48
CA PHE A 47 9.61 -14.93 -0.72
C PHE A 47 9.25 -14.73 -2.21
N PRO A 48 8.43 -15.60 -2.83
CA PRO A 48 7.94 -15.38 -4.20
C PRO A 48 6.92 -14.24 -4.25
N LEU A 49 6.57 -13.80 -5.47
CA LEU A 49 5.44 -12.88 -5.67
C LEU A 49 4.13 -13.61 -5.39
N ILE A 50 3.32 -13.07 -4.49
CA ILE A 50 2.04 -13.65 -4.08
C ILE A 50 0.88 -12.69 -4.32
N ASP A 51 -0.33 -13.18 -4.08
CA ASP A 51 -1.54 -12.39 -4.12
C ASP A 51 -1.54 -11.33 -2.99
N MET A 52 -1.95 -10.09 -3.30
CA MET A 52 -1.82 -8.97 -2.37
C MET A 52 -2.83 -9.01 -1.22
N SER A 53 -3.89 -9.80 -1.31
CA SER A 53 -4.80 -10.06 -0.19
C SER A 53 -4.09 -10.68 1.03
N PHE A 54 -2.93 -11.34 0.82
CA PHE A 54 -2.09 -11.85 1.90
C PHE A 54 -1.38 -10.76 2.71
N PHE A 55 -1.28 -9.54 2.19
CA PHE A 55 -0.79 -8.40 2.94
C PHE A 55 -1.94 -7.73 3.69
N ALA A 56 -3.17 -7.74 3.14
CA ALA A 56 -4.33 -7.12 3.77
C ALA A 56 -4.75 -7.78 5.10
N ARG A 57 -5.41 -6.95 5.93
CA ARG A 57 -6.22 -7.41 7.05
C ARG A 57 -7.50 -8.06 6.50
N PRO A 58 -7.76 -9.34 6.78
CA PRO A 58 -9.00 -9.99 6.37
C PRO A 58 -10.17 -9.58 7.27
N GLU A 59 -11.39 -9.70 6.76
CA GLU A 59 -12.61 -9.35 7.51
C GLU A 59 -12.81 -10.21 8.77
N TRP A 60 -12.30 -11.44 8.77
CA TRP A 60 -12.38 -12.36 9.91
C TRP A 60 -11.26 -12.12 10.95
N ALA A 61 -10.33 -11.20 10.71
CA ALA A 61 -9.30 -10.86 11.67
C ALA A 61 -9.89 -10.23 12.93
N GLN A 62 -9.34 -10.63 14.08
CA GLN A 62 -9.69 -10.03 15.36
C GLN A 62 -8.90 -8.73 15.59
N PRO A 63 -9.36 -7.86 16.49
CA PRO A 63 -8.56 -6.73 16.94
C PRO A 63 -7.20 -7.20 17.47
N ALA A 64 -6.15 -6.41 17.20
CA ALA A 64 -4.82 -6.71 17.71
C ALA A 64 -4.85 -6.86 19.24
N THR A 65 -4.25 -7.93 19.75
CA THR A 65 -4.19 -8.18 21.22
C THR A 65 -3.09 -7.36 21.89
N ARG A 66 -2.26 -6.65 21.11
CA ARG A 66 -1.15 -5.83 21.57
C ARG A 66 -1.06 -4.55 20.74
N HIS A 67 -0.80 -3.44 21.41
CA HIS A 67 -0.48 -2.17 20.76
C HIS A 67 0.95 -2.19 20.24
N PHE A 68 1.14 -1.77 18.98
CA PHE A 68 2.45 -1.51 18.42
C PHE A 68 2.85 -0.05 18.68
N SER A 69 4.09 0.18 19.12
CA SER A 69 4.66 1.53 19.22
C SER A 69 6.18 1.42 19.27
N GLY A 70 6.85 1.93 18.25
CA GLY A 70 8.31 1.87 18.20
C GLY A 70 8.90 2.16 16.84
N ALA A 71 10.23 2.09 16.80
CA ALA A 71 11.03 2.27 15.62
C ALA A 71 11.43 0.93 15.00
N ILE A 72 11.30 0.81 13.69
CA ILE A 72 11.77 -0.31 12.89
C ILE A 72 12.91 0.18 12.02
N SER A 73 14.10 -0.40 12.17
CA SER A 73 15.29 -0.05 11.38
C SER A 73 15.62 -1.15 10.38
N PHE A 74 16.03 -0.73 9.19
CA PHE A 74 16.49 -1.58 8.10
C PHE A 74 17.88 -1.16 7.65
N GLU A 75 18.63 -2.13 7.14
CA GLU A 75 19.89 -1.90 6.43
C GLU A 75 19.67 -1.91 4.91
N ASP A 76 20.65 -1.40 4.15
CA ASP A 76 20.65 -1.48 2.69
C ASP A 76 20.50 -2.94 2.25
N THR A 77 19.38 -3.26 1.59
CA THR A 77 19.01 -4.65 1.24
C THR A 77 18.74 -4.78 -0.25
N GLU A 78 19.25 -5.83 -0.90
CA GLU A 78 19.06 -6.03 -2.34
C GLU A 78 17.61 -6.38 -2.69
N LEU A 79 17.04 -5.63 -3.63
CA LEU A 79 15.70 -5.85 -4.17
C LEU A 79 15.71 -6.96 -5.22
N ILE A 80 14.61 -7.73 -5.28
CA ILE A 80 14.38 -8.71 -6.34
C ILE A 80 13.31 -8.18 -7.28
N PHE A 81 13.67 -7.95 -8.53
CA PHE A 81 12.78 -7.42 -9.56
C PHE A 81 13.16 -8.01 -10.93
N PRO A 82 12.23 -8.12 -11.89
CA PRO A 82 12.59 -8.52 -13.25
C PRO A 82 13.59 -7.49 -13.80
N ILE A 83 14.66 -7.98 -14.43
CA ILE A 83 15.61 -7.09 -15.09
C ILE A 83 16.04 -7.64 -16.46
N GLU A 84 15.76 -6.88 -17.51
CA GLU A 84 16.24 -7.11 -18.88
C GLU A 84 17.35 -6.11 -19.28
N ARG A 85 17.79 -5.25 -18.34
CA ARG A 85 18.88 -4.27 -18.51
C ARG A 85 19.84 -4.24 -17.32
N ALA A 86 20.91 -3.46 -17.42
CA ALA A 86 21.67 -3.07 -16.23
C ALA A 86 20.87 -2.07 -15.39
N TYR A 87 20.94 -2.18 -14.06
CA TYR A 87 20.31 -1.22 -13.16
C TYR A 87 21.11 0.10 -13.11
N TYR A 88 20.41 1.21 -12.86
CA TYR A 88 21.07 2.46 -12.46
C TYR A 88 21.65 2.29 -11.05
N PRO A 89 22.81 2.88 -10.73
CA PRO A 89 23.42 2.74 -9.40
C PRO A 89 22.40 3.01 -8.27
N GLY A 90 22.20 2.02 -7.39
CA GLY A 90 21.28 2.12 -6.26
C GLY A 90 19.82 1.71 -6.53
N GLU A 91 19.41 1.51 -7.79
CA GLU A 91 18.05 1.08 -8.17
C GLU A 91 17.72 -0.32 -7.62
N ASN A 92 18.72 -1.17 -7.44
CA ASN A 92 18.56 -2.52 -6.90
C ASN A 92 18.64 -2.62 -5.36
N ILE A 93 18.61 -1.50 -4.64
CA ILE A 93 18.83 -1.48 -3.19
C ILE A 93 17.63 -0.83 -2.51
N PHE A 94 16.96 -1.53 -1.60
CA PHE A 94 16.06 -0.93 -0.63
C PHE A 94 16.89 -0.10 0.37
N PRO A 95 16.52 1.16 0.66
CA PRO A 95 17.33 2.02 1.51
C PRO A 95 17.36 1.54 2.96
N GLY A 96 18.54 1.55 3.56
CA GLY A 96 18.69 1.53 5.01
C GLY A 96 18.00 2.76 5.62
N ILE A 97 17.01 2.52 6.47
CA ILE A 97 16.08 3.54 6.96
C ILE A 97 15.46 3.13 8.29
N THR A 98 15.09 4.11 9.12
CA THR A 98 14.31 3.89 10.34
C THR A 98 12.92 4.48 10.17
N LEU A 99 11.90 3.68 10.47
CA LEU A 99 10.49 4.05 10.42
C LEU A 99 9.90 3.99 11.83
N ASP A 100 9.32 5.09 12.30
CA ASP A 100 8.63 5.17 13.58
C ASP A 100 7.12 5.04 13.38
N PHE A 101 6.48 4.15 14.14
CA PHE A 101 5.02 3.96 14.12
C PHE A 101 4.40 3.93 15.51
N ILE A 102 3.12 4.28 15.57
CA ILE A 102 2.23 4.10 16.72
C ILE A 102 0.93 3.42 16.27
N CYS A 103 0.27 2.73 17.21
CA CYS A 103 -1.09 2.25 17.02
C CYS A 103 -2.13 3.23 17.54
N ASP A 104 -3.16 3.48 16.72
CA ASP A 104 -4.42 4.09 17.15
C ASP A 104 -5.59 3.18 16.73
N GLY A 105 -6.23 2.53 17.71
CA GLY A 105 -7.20 1.47 17.44
C GLY A 105 -6.61 0.34 16.59
N GLU A 106 -7.12 0.19 15.36
CA GLU A 106 -6.69 -0.84 14.39
C GLU A 106 -5.66 -0.31 13.38
N GLU A 107 -5.16 0.90 13.58
CA GLU A 107 -4.35 1.61 12.59
C GLU A 107 -2.89 1.67 12.98
N LEU A 108 -2.01 1.43 12.02
CA LEU A 108 -0.57 1.63 12.17
C LEU A 108 -0.22 2.98 11.57
N VAL A 109 -0.09 4.00 12.42
CA VAL A 109 0.13 5.39 12.00
C VAL A 109 1.62 5.69 12.05
N PRO A 110 2.25 6.11 10.94
CA PRO A 110 3.64 6.55 10.97
C PRO A 110 3.74 7.89 11.72
N ILE A 111 4.81 8.05 12.51
CA ILE A 111 5.10 9.32 13.19
C ILE A 111 5.54 10.37 12.17
N GLN A 112 6.31 9.96 11.17
CA GLN A 112 6.78 10.81 10.08
C GLN A 112 6.12 10.38 8.77
N ASN A 113 5.24 11.24 8.23
CA ASN A 113 4.55 11.02 6.95
C ASN A 113 5.16 11.85 5.81
N GLU A 114 6.41 12.29 5.94
CA GLU A 114 7.06 13.15 4.95
C GLU A 114 8.01 12.34 4.07
N ILE A 115 8.20 12.80 2.83
CA ILE A 115 9.15 12.18 1.91
C ILE A 115 10.54 12.29 2.54
N MET A 116 11.17 11.16 2.86
CA MET A 116 12.56 11.13 3.32
C MET A 116 13.49 11.32 2.12
N VAL A 117 13.61 12.56 1.64
CA VAL A 117 14.42 12.92 0.45
C VAL A 117 15.87 13.18 0.84
N ASN A 118 16.81 12.48 0.19
CA ASN A 118 18.25 12.82 0.14
C ASN A 118 18.97 13.01 1.50
N GLY A 119 18.40 12.50 2.61
CA GLY A 119 18.97 12.62 3.96
C GLY A 119 19.48 11.32 4.56
N LEU A 120 19.27 10.19 3.89
CA LEU A 120 19.66 8.87 4.39
C LEU A 120 21.10 8.54 3.96
N PRO A 121 21.97 8.06 4.86
CA PRO A 121 23.30 7.57 4.50
C PRO A 121 23.21 6.18 3.82
N THR A 122 22.50 6.10 2.70
CA THR A 122 22.20 4.88 1.94
C THR A 122 22.82 4.91 0.54
N LYS A 123 23.08 3.73 -0.04
CA LYS A 123 23.46 3.58 -1.46
C LYS A 123 22.24 3.44 -2.38
N SER A 124 21.03 3.40 -1.82
CA SER A 124 19.80 3.31 -2.58
C SER A 124 19.54 4.57 -3.41
N ALA A 125 18.94 4.37 -4.58
CA ALA A 125 18.39 5.46 -5.39
C ALA A 125 16.97 5.85 -4.97
N TRP A 126 16.35 5.09 -4.06
CA TRP A 126 14.96 5.25 -3.66
C TRP A 126 14.82 6.10 -2.41
N ASN A 127 13.92 7.07 -2.45
CA ASN A 127 13.33 7.68 -1.27
C ASN A 127 12.07 6.88 -0.88
N VAL A 128 11.72 6.89 0.42
CA VAL A 128 10.57 6.15 0.92
C VAL A 128 9.51 7.10 1.45
N ILE A 129 8.27 6.87 1.03
CA ILE A 129 7.08 7.50 1.59
C ILE A 129 6.25 6.40 2.22
N VAL A 130 5.89 6.54 3.50
CA VAL A 130 5.08 5.57 4.23
C VAL A 130 3.68 6.11 4.46
N GLY A 131 2.68 5.26 4.28
CA GLY A 131 1.30 5.59 4.60
C GLY A 131 0.80 4.86 5.84
N THR A 132 -0.46 5.12 6.19
CA THR A 132 -1.09 4.49 7.36
C THR A 132 -1.50 3.06 7.06
N GLY A 133 -1.00 2.15 7.87
CA GLY A 133 -1.29 0.73 7.83
C GLY A 133 -2.44 0.29 8.74
N LYS A 134 -2.53 -1.01 8.93
CA LYS A 134 -3.41 -1.65 9.91
C LYS A 134 -2.65 -2.61 10.81
N VAL A 135 -3.19 -2.82 12.01
CA VAL A 135 -2.79 -3.89 12.92
C VAL A 135 -3.96 -4.79 13.25
N TRP A 136 -3.72 -6.08 13.42
CA TRP A 136 -4.76 -7.06 13.74
C TRP A 136 -4.19 -8.34 14.36
N TYR A 137 -5.07 -9.26 14.72
CA TYR A 137 -4.73 -10.58 15.24
C TYR A 137 -5.40 -11.69 14.42
N GLU A 138 -4.66 -12.78 14.21
CA GLU A 138 -5.14 -14.01 13.60
C GLU A 138 -4.91 -15.17 14.56
N ALA A 139 -5.90 -16.07 14.69
CA ALA A 139 -5.83 -17.16 15.65
C ALA A 139 -4.63 -18.11 15.41
N GLU A 140 -4.24 -18.29 14.15
CA GLU A 140 -3.12 -19.16 13.76
C GLU A 140 -1.75 -18.51 13.97
N ASP A 141 -1.68 -17.20 14.20
CA ASP A 141 -0.44 -16.47 14.50
C ASP A 141 0.01 -16.66 15.97
N GLY A 142 -0.79 -17.36 16.78
CA GLY A 142 -0.44 -17.73 18.15
C GLY A 142 -0.30 -16.51 19.05
N ALA A 143 0.94 -16.22 19.52
CA ALA A 143 1.22 -15.06 20.37
C ALA A 143 1.48 -13.77 19.57
N TRP A 144 1.61 -13.87 18.25
CA TRP A 144 1.94 -12.75 17.39
C TRP A 144 0.69 -11.97 16.96
N CYS A 145 0.81 -10.65 16.90
CA CYS A 145 -0.10 -9.79 16.14
C CYS A 145 0.52 -9.50 14.77
N ARG A 146 -0.30 -9.05 13.83
CA ARG A 146 0.14 -8.72 12.48
C ARG A 146 -0.04 -7.25 12.20
N ALA A 147 0.86 -6.72 11.41
CA ALA A 147 0.80 -5.36 10.94
C ALA A 147 1.15 -5.33 9.44
N SER A 148 0.56 -4.36 8.75
CA SER A 148 0.93 -4.10 7.36
C SER A 148 0.65 -2.65 7.01
N PHE A 149 1.50 -2.08 6.17
CA PHE A 149 1.45 -0.68 5.80
C PHE A 149 1.81 -0.47 4.33
N PRO A 150 1.23 0.57 3.68
CA PRO A 150 1.59 0.94 2.34
C PRO A 150 2.88 1.77 2.35
N LEU A 151 3.70 1.63 1.31
CA LEU A 151 4.83 2.52 1.05
C LEU A 151 5.00 2.77 -0.45
N SER A 152 5.63 3.89 -0.78
CA SER A 152 6.06 4.23 -2.13
C SER A 152 7.57 4.42 -2.16
N LEU A 153 8.23 3.75 -3.11
CA LEU A 153 9.63 4.00 -3.46
C LEU A 153 9.65 5.04 -4.57
N THR A 154 10.28 6.19 -4.34
CA THR A 154 10.34 7.27 -5.33
C THR A 154 11.78 7.62 -5.65
N ASP A 155 12.18 7.53 -6.91
CA ASP A 155 13.50 8.00 -7.34
C ASP A 155 13.48 9.52 -7.56
N SER A 156 14.63 10.17 -7.37
CA SER A 156 14.78 11.62 -7.56
C SER A 156 15.32 12.00 -8.95
N TYR A 157 15.59 11.02 -9.81
CA TYR A 157 16.28 11.20 -11.09
C TYR A 157 15.31 11.25 -12.28
N ILE A 158 14.47 10.22 -12.42
CA ILE A 158 13.48 10.03 -13.48
C ILE A 158 12.06 10.30 -12.94
N GLY A 159 11.87 10.27 -11.62
CA GLY A 159 10.58 10.49 -10.97
C GLY A 159 9.67 9.27 -11.04
N GLN A 160 10.24 8.07 -11.08
CA GLN A 160 9.48 6.82 -10.98
C GLN A 160 8.98 6.65 -9.55
N VAL A 161 7.81 6.03 -9.44
CA VAL A 161 7.17 5.66 -8.19
C VAL A 161 6.83 4.18 -8.27
N ARG A 162 7.26 3.39 -7.29
CA ARG A 162 6.86 2.00 -7.09
C ARG A 162 5.97 1.94 -5.86
N ASN A 163 4.71 1.57 -6.01
CA ASN A 163 3.79 1.43 -4.88
C ASN A 163 3.81 -0.01 -4.36
N CYS A 164 4.06 -0.12 -3.07
CA CYS A 164 4.36 -1.37 -2.39
C CYS A 164 3.55 -1.52 -1.11
N VAL A 165 3.39 -2.77 -0.69
CA VAL A 165 2.82 -3.13 0.60
C VAL A 165 3.87 -3.88 1.40
N ALA A 166 4.01 -3.52 2.68
CA ALA A 166 4.89 -4.18 3.63
C ALA A 166 4.08 -4.89 4.72
N THR A 167 4.45 -6.10 5.13
CA THR A 167 3.82 -6.79 6.28
C THR A 167 4.85 -7.48 7.17
N PHE A 168 4.52 -7.54 8.46
CA PHE A 168 5.30 -8.20 9.49
C PHE A 168 4.39 -8.67 10.62
N VAL A 169 4.93 -9.54 11.46
CA VAL A 169 4.30 -9.93 12.72
C VAL A 169 5.09 -9.38 13.90
N TYR A 170 4.40 -9.06 14.99
CA TYR A 170 4.99 -8.44 16.17
C TYR A 170 4.46 -9.01 17.49
N LYS A 171 5.30 -8.91 18.51
CA LYS A 171 4.99 -9.01 19.94
C LYS A 171 5.33 -7.67 20.60
N GLN A 172 5.30 -7.64 21.93
CA GLN A 172 5.58 -6.41 22.69
C GLN A 172 7.01 -5.87 22.46
N ASP A 173 7.98 -6.75 22.29
CA ASP A 173 9.42 -6.45 22.29
C ASP A 173 10.16 -6.99 21.06
N SER A 174 9.45 -7.58 20.11
CA SER A 174 10.04 -8.28 18.98
C SER A 174 9.15 -8.21 17.75
N ILE A 175 9.77 -8.19 16.57
CA ILE A 175 9.12 -8.28 15.28
C ILE A 175 9.77 -9.39 14.44
N SER A 176 9.10 -9.81 13.39
CA SER A 176 9.68 -10.62 12.31
C SER A 176 10.45 -9.75 11.31
N ASN A 177 11.02 -10.38 10.29
CA ASN A 177 11.41 -9.66 9.07
C ASN A 177 10.16 -9.01 8.45
N VAL A 178 10.39 -7.99 7.62
CA VAL A 178 9.33 -7.27 6.90
C VAL A 178 9.33 -7.71 5.45
N CYS A 179 8.25 -8.37 5.02
CA CYS A 179 8.08 -8.72 3.60
C CYS A 179 7.49 -7.52 2.86
N VAL A 180 8.11 -7.12 1.75
CA VAL A 180 7.66 -6.03 0.89
C VAL A 180 7.42 -6.54 -0.51
N GLN A 181 6.28 -6.16 -1.11
CA GLN A 181 5.97 -6.41 -2.51
C GLN A 181 5.43 -5.14 -3.17
N CYS A 182 5.93 -4.82 -4.35
CA CYS A 182 5.43 -3.75 -5.22
C CYS A 182 4.77 -4.37 -6.43
N SER A 183 3.64 -3.80 -6.86
CA SER A 183 2.86 -4.31 -7.99
C SER A 183 2.21 -3.19 -8.81
N GLN A 184 2.50 -1.93 -8.50
CA GLN A 184 2.10 -0.78 -9.29
C GLN A 184 3.29 0.15 -9.48
N GLU A 185 3.35 0.81 -10.64
CA GLU A 185 4.46 1.67 -10.99
C GLU A 185 4.05 2.89 -11.83
N THR A 186 4.85 3.94 -11.72
CA THR A 186 5.15 4.82 -12.87
C THR A 186 6.52 4.42 -13.41
N ALA A 187 6.64 4.36 -14.73
CA ALA A 187 7.84 3.85 -15.39
C ALA A 187 8.24 4.79 -16.53
N ASP A 188 9.53 4.78 -16.88
CA ASP A 188 10.02 5.56 -18.01
C ASP A 188 9.72 4.86 -19.35
N LEU A 189 9.86 5.58 -20.47
CA LEU A 189 9.55 5.07 -21.81
C LEU A 189 10.38 3.82 -22.21
N ASN A 190 11.55 3.64 -21.61
CA ASN A 190 12.46 2.53 -21.85
C ASN A 190 12.26 1.38 -20.85
N ASP A 191 11.42 1.55 -19.84
CA ASP A 191 11.08 0.50 -18.90
C ASP A 191 10.10 -0.46 -19.58
N ARG A 192 10.65 -1.55 -20.12
CA ARG A 192 9.90 -2.59 -20.84
C ARG A 192 9.38 -3.68 -19.91
N GLN A 193 9.36 -3.42 -18.61
CA GLN A 193 9.18 -4.43 -17.58
C GLN A 193 8.04 -4.04 -16.64
N VAL A 194 7.41 -5.06 -16.04
CA VAL A 194 6.42 -4.85 -14.99
C VAL A 194 7.16 -4.59 -13.68
N GLY A 195 6.76 -3.55 -12.96
CA GLY A 195 7.33 -3.07 -11.67
C GLY A 195 7.14 -3.99 -10.47
N ASN A 196 7.20 -5.30 -10.71
CA ASN A 196 7.09 -6.34 -9.70
C ASN A 196 8.40 -6.43 -8.90
N ILE A 197 8.45 -5.70 -7.80
CA ILE A 197 9.58 -5.72 -6.86
C ILE A 197 9.18 -6.52 -5.64
N ARG A 198 10.12 -7.28 -5.08
CA ARG A 198 9.95 -7.93 -3.77
C ARG A 198 11.25 -7.97 -2.99
N VAL A 199 11.13 -7.93 -1.67
CA VAL A 199 12.26 -8.06 -0.76
C VAL A 199 11.76 -8.56 0.61
N MET A 200 12.57 -9.39 1.27
CA MET A 200 12.42 -9.69 2.70
C MET A 200 13.47 -8.84 3.42
N LEU A 201 13.03 -7.91 4.25
CA LEU A 201 13.90 -6.98 4.96
C LEU A 201 14.17 -7.49 6.38
N PRO A 202 15.43 -7.83 6.72
CA PRO A 202 15.82 -7.98 8.11
C PRO A 202 15.53 -6.68 8.87
N ALA A 203 14.87 -6.80 10.02
CA ALA A 203 14.32 -5.66 10.73
C ALA A 203 14.75 -5.66 12.20
N GLU A 204 15.29 -4.53 12.65
CA GLU A 204 15.56 -4.30 14.06
C GLU A 204 14.44 -3.47 14.69
N TYR A 205 13.91 -3.93 15.82
CA TYR A 205 12.81 -3.24 16.51
C TYR A 205 13.24 -2.66 17.85
N GLN A 206 12.85 -1.41 18.07
CA GLN A 206 13.04 -0.70 19.31
C GLN A 206 11.68 -0.19 19.80
N PRO A 207 11.07 -0.82 20.82
CA PRO A 207 9.86 -0.32 21.45
C PRO A 207 10.07 1.10 21.97
N ARG A 208 9.16 2.02 21.66
CA ARG A 208 9.24 3.43 22.09
C ARG A 208 7.86 3.97 22.39
N THR A 209 7.81 4.98 23.24
CA THR A 209 6.61 5.80 23.48
C THR A 209 6.89 7.21 22.98
N TYR A 210 5.96 7.78 22.23
CA TYR A 210 6.10 9.10 21.63
C TYR A 210 5.23 10.11 22.36
N THR A 211 5.82 11.20 22.84
CA THR A 211 5.11 12.24 23.61
C THR A 211 4.13 13.05 22.78
N ASP A 212 4.33 13.10 21.47
CA ASP A 212 3.53 13.82 20.47
C ASP A 212 2.49 12.93 19.77
N SER A 213 2.33 11.66 20.20
CA SER A 213 1.41 10.68 19.61
C SER A 213 -0.01 11.20 19.38
N LEU A 214 -0.59 11.93 20.34
CA LEU A 214 -1.91 12.54 20.20
C LEU A 214 -1.99 13.51 19.01
N SER A 215 -0.97 14.34 18.82
CA SER A 215 -0.94 15.31 17.72
C SER A 215 -0.80 14.63 16.34
N VAL A 216 -0.07 13.51 16.29
CA VAL A 216 0.06 12.67 15.09
C VAL A 216 -1.30 12.06 14.73
N ILE A 217 -2.00 11.50 15.73
CA ILE A 217 -3.33 10.92 15.57
C ILE A 217 -4.34 11.98 15.10
N GLU A 218 -4.37 13.16 15.72
CA GLU A 218 -5.26 14.25 15.32
C GLU A 218 -4.98 14.74 13.89
N LYS A 219 -3.69 14.87 13.51
CA LYS A 219 -3.31 15.20 12.13
C LYS A 219 -3.85 14.15 11.17
N GLN A 220 -3.70 12.87 11.49
CA GLN A 220 -4.18 11.78 10.64
C GLN A 220 -5.71 11.76 10.51
N ASN A 221 -6.44 11.94 11.61
CA ASN A 221 -7.89 12.00 11.59
C ASN A 221 -8.42 13.18 10.77
N ARG A 222 -7.74 14.33 10.84
CA ARG A 222 -8.07 15.49 9.99
C ARG A 222 -7.86 15.16 8.51
N LEU A 223 -6.72 14.56 8.14
CA LEU A 223 -6.45 14.15 6.76
C LEU A 223 -7.53 13.18 6.26
N LYS A 224 -7.92 12.19 7.08
CA LYS A 224 -8.99 11.26 6.73
C LYS A 224 -10.33 11.91 6.49
N SER A 225 -10.71 12.86 7.35
CA SER A 225 -11.99 13.56 7.20
C SER A 225 -12.06 14.46 5.96
N GLY A 226 -10.91 14.81 5.37
CA GLY A 226 -10.82 15.56 4.12
C GLY A 226 -10.94 14.70 2.85
N ARG A 227 -10.88 13.37 2.97
CA ARG A 227 -10.79 12.46 1.83
C ARG A 227 -12.01 12.56 0.92
N LEU A 228 -11.74 12.63 -0.38
CA LEU A 228 -12.77 12.44 -1.38
C LEU A 228 -13.29 10.99 -1.36
N PRO A 229 -14.59 10.76 -1.66
CA PRO A 229 -15.11 9.41 -1.81
C PRO A 229 -14.36 8.64 -2.89
N VAL A 230 -13.80 7.48 -2.53
CA VAL A 230 -13.18 6.54 -3.46
C VAL A 230 -14.20 5.50 -3.91
N TYR A 231 -14.23 5.20 -5.21
CA TYR A 231 -15.10 4.20 -5.80
C TYR A 231 -14.28 3.22 -6.64
N PRO A 232 -14.65 1.94 -6.70
CA PRO A 232 -13.91 0.98 -7.51
C PRO A 232 -14.00 1.35 -8.99
N LEU A 233 -12.94 1.06 -9.74
CA LEU A 233 -12.93 1.30 -11.18
C LEU A 233 -14.08 0.56 -11.89
N SER A 234 -14.49 -0.62 -11.39
CA SER A 234 -15.65 -1.36 -11.92
C SER A 234 -16.99 -0.62 -11.80
N SER A 235 -17.06 0.47 -11.02
CA SER A 235 -18.24 1.35 -10.99
C SER A 235 -18.42 2.15 -12.27
N ILE A 236 -17.35 2.33 -13.05
CA ILE A 236 -17.34 3.07 -14.32
C ILE A 236 -16.80 2.24 -15.51
N ASP A 237 -16.12 1.12 -15.24
CA ASP A 237 -15.50 0.21 -16.22
C ASP A 237 -16.07 -1.21 -16.06
N THR A 238 -17.38 -1.37 -16.30
CA THR A 238 -18.12 -2.61 -16.05
C THR A 238 -17.70 -3.76 -16.96
N ASP A 239 -17.24 -3.44 -18.17
CA ASP A 239 -16.89 -4.41 -19.20
C ASP A 239 -15.36 -4.61 -19.32
N ASN A 240 -14.60 -4.10 -18.34
CA ASN A 240 -13.14 -4.11 -18.29
C ASN A 240 -12.45 -3.45 -19.50
N GLU A 241 -13.14 -2.58 -20.25
CA GLU A 241 -12.59 -1.92 -21.45
C GLU A 241 -11.37 -1.06 -21.12
N ILE A 242 -11.38 -0.36 -19.99
CA ILE A 242 -10.26 0.47 -19.55
C ILE A 242 -9.19 -0.40 -18.89
N ALA A 243 -9.60 -1.26 -17.96
CA ALA A 243 -8.62 -1.92 -17.12
C ALA A 243 -7.86 -3.07 -17.76
N ASN A 244 -8.39 -3.65 -18.83
CA ASN A 244 -7.66 -4.63 -19.64
C ASN A 244 -6.38 -4.07 -20.28
N TYR A 245 -6.12 -2.77 -20.15
CA TYR A 245 -4.91 -2.11 -20.63
C TYR A 245 -3.84 -1.86 -19.57
N PHE A 246 -4.11 -2.00 -18.26
CA PHE A 246 -3.11 -1.71 -17.22
C PHE A 246 -1.87 -2.60 -17.27
N GLU A 247 -1.98 -3.82 -17.81
CA GLU A 247 -0.86 -4.76 -17.98
C GLU A 247 -0.29 -4.76 -19.41
N LYS A 248 -0.74 -3.85 -20.29
CA LYS A 248 -0.37 -3.87 -21.71
C LYS A 248 0.48 -2.66 -22.06
N LEU A 249 1.55 -2.91 -22.79
CA LEU A 249 2.29 -1.84 -23.48
C LEU A 249 1.37 -1.17 -24.50
N LEU A 250 1.18 0.13 -24.34
CA LEU A 250 0.46 0.97 -25.30
C LEU A 250 1.44 1.77 -26.14
N TYR A 251 1.38 1.56 -27.46
CA TYR A 251 2.10 2.39 -28.42
C TYR A 251 1.14 3.45 -28.97
N THR A 252 1.44 4.71 -28.67
CA THR A 252 0.59 5.85 -28.97
C THR A 252 1.47 7.03 -29.36
N ASN A 253 1.01 7.82 -30.32
CA ASN A 253 1.66 9.07 -30.74
C ASN A 253 1.22 10.27 -29.89
N ALA A 254 0.37 10.05 -28.89
CA ALA A 254 -0.04 11.03 -27.89
C ALA A 254 0.55 10.67 -26.52
N PRO A 255 0.92 11.65 -25.67
CA PRO A 255 1.26 11.38 -24.27
C PRO A 255 0.03 10.76 -23.60
N THR A 256 0.12 9.49 -23.22
CA THR A 256 -1.00 8.75 -22.65
C THR A 256 -0.51 8.05 -21.40
N SER A 257 -1.03 8.44 -20.24
CA SER A 257 -0.93 7.68 -19.00
C SER A 257 -2.27 6.97 -18.78
N LEU A 258 -2.25 5.65 -18.63
CA LEU A 258 -3.37 4.92 -18.07
C LEU A 258 -3.13 4.81 -16.57
N GLY A 259 -3.85 5.64 -15.84
CA GLY A 259 -3.88 5.61 -14.38
C GLY A 259 -5.26 6.01 -13.94
N ALA A 260 -5.79 5.38 -12.91
CA ALA A 260 -6.81 6.04 -12.11
C ALA A 260 -6.09 7.08 -11.26
N ILE A 261 -6.44 8.35 -11.40
CA ILE A 261 -5.97 9.38 -10.46
C ILE A 261 -6.71 9.13 -9.15
N LEU A 262 -6.02 8.50 -8.21
CA LEU A 262 -6.36 8.59 -6.79
C LEU A 262 -5.72 9.89 -6.29
N ASP A 263 -6.49 10.96 -6.24
CA ASP A 263 -6.06 12.17 -5.54
C ASP A 263 -6.19 11.90 -4.03
N GLU A 264 -5.09 11.50 -3.40
CA GLU A 264 -4.58 12.10 -2.16
C GLU A 264 -3.38 11.33 -1.59
N TYR A 265 -2.39 12.09 -1.11
CA TYR A 265 -1.10 11.68 -0.53
C TYR A 265 -1.19 10.87 0.79
N VAL A 266 -2.28 10.16 1.06
CA VAL A 266 -2.43 9.32 2.25
C VAL A 266 -3.11 8.01 1.86
N LEU A 267 -2.33 7.09 1.31
CA LEU A 267 -2.71 5.71 1.02
C LEU A 267 -3.44 5.11 2.25
N ASP A 268 -4.74 4.81 2.10
CA ASP A 268 -5.39 3.90 3.03
C ASP A 268 -4.93 2.49 2.69
N PHE A 269 -4.54 1.74 3.70
CA PHE A 269 -4.10 0.36 3.56
C PHE A 269 -5.13 -0.52 2.86
N LYS A 270 -6.42 -0.28 3.11
CA LYS A 270 -7.49 -0.96 2.40
C LYS A 270 -7.41 -0.62 0.90
N ASP A 271 -7.37 0.66 0.55
CA ASP A 271 -7.36 1.12 -0.85
C ASP A 271 -6.08 0.75 -1.62
N LEU A 272 -4.92 0.60 -0.95
CA LEU A 272 -3.71 0.09 -1.62
C LEU A 272 -3.85 -1.39 -1.96
N VAL A 273 -4.31 -2.23 -1.03
CA VAL A 273 -4.52 -3.66 -1.35
C VAL A 273 -5.68 -3.83 -2.35
N GLU A 274 -6.74 -3.03 -2.21
CA GLU A 274 -7.89 -3.05 -3.13
C GLU A 274 -7.54 -2.47 -4.53
N GLY A 275 -6.62 -1.51 -4.63
CA GLY A 275 -6.18 -0.91 -5.90
C GLY A 275 -5.11 -1.72 -6.64
N VAL A 276 -4.30 -2.49 -5.91
CA VAL A 276 -3.18 -3.25 -6.47
C VAL A 276 -3.63 -4.56 -7.16
N GLU A 277 -4.81 -5.10 -6.86
CA GLU A 277 -5.26 -6.42 -7.33
C GLU A 277 -5.82 -6.50 -8.76
N ARG A 278 -5.47 -5.58 -9.66
CA ARG A 278 -5.79 -5.73 -11.09
C ARG A 278 -4.59 -6.09 -11.97
N ILE A 279 -3.55 -6.67 -11.37
CA ILE A 279 -2.39 -7.21 -12.08
C ILE A 279 -2.11 -8.66 -11.65
N ARG A 280 -2.96 -9.61 -12.09
CA ARG A 280 -2.60 -11.03 -12.32
C ARG A 280 -3.80 -11.86 -12.83
N SER A 281 -3.71 -12.29 -14.09
CA SER A 281 -3.56 -13.71 -14.48
C SER A 281 -4.17 -14.00 -15.85
N SER A 282 -3.31 -14.20 -16.84
CA SER A 282 -3.54 -15.23 -17.86
C SER A 282 -2.23 -15.54 -18.58
N CYS A 283 -1.46 -16.45 -17.98
CA CYS A 283 -0.65 -17.40 -18.77
C CYS A 283 -1.47 -18.68 -18.90
N GLN A 284 -2.15 -18.82 -20.04
CA GLN A 284 -2.20 -20.03 -20.86
C GLN A 284 -2.33 -19.60 -22.33
#